data_AF-A0A535QAJ6-F1
#
_entry.id   AF-A0A535QAJ6-F1
#
_cell.length_a   1.000
_cell.length_b   1.000
_cell.length_c   1.000
_cell.angle_alpha   90.00
_cell.angle_beta   90.00
_cell.angle_gamma   90.00
#
_symmetry.space_group_name_H-M   'P 1'
#
loop_
_entity.id
_entity.type
_entity.pdbx_description
1 polymer ?
#
loop_
_entity_poly.entity_id
_entity_poly.type
_entity_poly.pdbx_seq_one_letter_code
_entity_poly.pdbx_strand_id
1 'polypeptide(L)'
;MMLTAHILLHGFGPRYDLPIATALYLYAAGGVVFISFVLVVLFAGDRVGPNATEYPRRAVPWLLPVARSPWPRIVGGGIGLVGFLTVVIAGFFGSDNSFYNPAEYVVWIFFWAMLVILSGLVGNLWYLLNPWTAMYDAVARLARIKPVWKLPAVGIWPATAAYFSFACLELTTGMANRPVIVAIAAFVYTVITVAGMLLFGRDEWLEHCEAFTILFGIVARFGPVEAERDESGRISAVYLRPWGVGLLKPAPSGWDRVLFVILMLSTLAFDGISATPAWQDFTVSLKPF
;
A
#
# COMPACT_ATOMS: atom_id res chain seq x y z
N MET A 1 40.35 -1.48 22.27
CA MET A 1 39.27 -2.33 21.72
C MET A 1 38.00 -1.49 21.72
N MET A 2 37.81 -0.66 20.71
CA MET A 2 36.64 0.21 20.58
C MET A 2 35.58 -0.53 19.78
N LEU A 3 34.47 -0.93 20.42
CA LEU A 3 33.27 -1.33 19.71
C LEU A 3 32.65 -0.08 19.10
N THR A 4 32.94 0.19 17.82
CA THR A 4 32.12 1.07 16.99
C THR A 4 30.76 0.42 16.81
N ALA A 5 29.79 0.82 17.64
CA ALA A 5 28.39 0.51 17.41
C ALA A 5 27.92 1.30 16.17
N HIS A 6 28.17 0.77 14.98
CA HIS A 6 27.46 1.20 13.78
C HIS A 6 25.99 0.79 13.93
N ILE A 7 25.20 1.64 14.55
CA ILE A 7 23.74 1.52 14.52
C ILE A 7 23.34 1.92 13.10
N LEU A 8 23.27 0.91 12.22
CA LEU A 8 22.63 0.99 10.91
C LEU A 8 21.15 1.30 11.15
N LEU A 9 20.78 2.58 11.03
CA LEU A 9 19.39 3.05 11.14
C LEU A 9 18.54 2.69 9.91
N HIS A 10 19.05 1.90 8.96
CA HIS A 10 18.34 1.54 7.73
C HIS A 10 18.28 0.03 7.58
N GLY A 11 17.11 -0.48 7.20
CA GLY A 11 16.80 -1.91 7.05
C GLY A 11 17.40 -2.59 5.81
N PHE A 12 18.30 -1.93 5.09
CA PHE A 12 18.95 -2.50 3.90
C PHE A 12 20.46 -2.63 4.11
N GLY A 13 20.98 -3.78 3.66
CA GLY A 13 22.39 -4.18 3.75
C GLY A 13 23.35 -3.32 2.89
N PRO A 14 24.58 -3.81 2.63
CA PRO A 14 25.60 -3.01 1.96
C PRO A 14 25.14 -2.48 0.60
N ARG A 15 25.44 -1.20 0.32
CA ARG A 15 25.12 -0.54 -0.96
C ARG A 15 25.72 -1.33 -2.11
N TYR A 16 24.88 -1.67 -3.08
CA TYR A 16 25.31 -2.19 -4.37
C TYR A 16 25.48 -1.00 -5.33
N ASP A 17 26.72 -0.60 -5.57
CA ASP A 17 27.00 0.45 -6.56
C ASP A 17 26.82 -0.12 -7.97
N LEU A 18 26.10 0.64 -8.82
CA LEU A 18 25.91 0.28 -10.22
C LEU A 18 27.28 0.25 -10.93
N PRO A 19 27.55 -0.71 -11.81
CA PRO A 19 28.80 -0.78 -12.57
C PRO A 19 28.91 0.31 -13.67
N ILE A 20 28.07 1.34 -13.63
CA ILE A 20 27.89 2.35 -14.68
C ILE A 20 28.15 3.74 -14.08
N ALA A 21 28.81 4.63 -14.84
CA ALA A 21 29.06 6.00 -14.40
C ALA A 21 27.76 6.72 -14.02
N THR A 22 27.73 7.35 -12.82
CA THR A 22 26.55 8.02 -12.27
C THR A 22 25.95 9.06 -13.23
N ALA A 23 26.80 9.82 -13.93
CA ALA A 23 26.33 10.79 -14.91
C ALA A 23 25.52 10.13 -16.04
N LEU A 24 26.00 9.01 -16.58
CA LEU A 24 25.31 8.28 -17.64
C LEU A 24 23.96 7.74 -17.16
N TYR A 25 23.91 7.24 -15.92
CA TYR A 25 22.67 6.80 -15.28
C TYR A 25 21.66 7.95 -15.14
N LEU A 26 22.09 9.12 -14.64
CA LEU A 26 21.21 10.28 -14.47
C LEU A 26 20.68 10.82 -15.80
N TYR A 27 21.53 10.91 -16.83
CA TYR A 27 21.08 11.32 -18.17
C TYR A 27 20.11 10.32 -18.79
N ALA A 28 20.38 9.01 -18.65
CA ALA A 28 19.48 7.99 -19.15
C ALA A 28 18.13 8.01 -18.42
N ALA A 29 18.14 8.06 -17.08
CA ALA A 29 16.93 8.13 -16.27
C ALA A 29 16.11 9.40 -16.59
N GLY A 30 16.75 10.57 -16.62
CA GLY A 30 16.11 11.84 -16.98
C GLY A 30 15.57 11.82 -18.42
N GLY A 31 16.31 11.23 -19.36
CA GLY A 31 15.88 11.05 -20.74
C GLY A 31 14.65 10.17 -20.88
N VAL A 32 14.60 9.03 -20.19
CA VAL A 32 13.44 8.13 -20.16
C VAL A 32 12.21 8.84 -19.63
N VAL A 33 12.34 9.58 -18.51
CA VAL A 33 11.24 10.37 -17.94
C VAL A 33 10.78 11.43 -18.94
N PHE A 34 11.69 12.24 -19.48
CA PHE A 34 11.35 13.28 -20.44
C PHE A 34 10.62 12.73 -21.67
N ILE A 35 11.16 11.68 -22.30
CA ILE A 35 10.56 11.03 -23.46
C ILE A 35 9.17 10.47 -23.10
N SER A 36 9.01 9.86 -21.93
CA SER A 36 7.71 9.34 -21.50
C SER A 36 6.63 10.44 -21.40
N PHE A 37 6.97 11.60 -20.85
CA PHE A 37 6.05 12.75 -20.78
C PHE A 37 5.78 13.34 -22.16
N VAL A 38 6.79 13.46 -23.02
CA VAL A 38 6.61 13.90 -24.41
C VAL A 38 5.63 12.97 -25.15
N LEU A 39 5.78 11.65 -25.00
CA LEU A 39 4.85 10.68 -25.59
C LEU A 39 3.44 10.85 -25.02
N VAL A 40 3.28 11.03 -23.71
CA VAL A 40 1.96 11.27 -23.10
C VAL A 40 1.32 12.54 -23.67
N VAL A 41 2.06 13.65 -23.77
CA VAL A 41 1.55 14.91 -24.32
C VAL A 41 1.17 14.76 -25.80
N LEU A 42 2.02 14.12 -26.61
CA LEU A 42 1.76 13.95 -28.05
C LEU A 42 0.58 13.02 -28.35
N PHE A 43 0.39 11.96 -27.56
CA PHE A 43 -0.66 10.95 -27.84
C PHE A 43 -1.95 11.14 -27.03
N ALA A 44 -1.90 11.87 -25.92
CA ALA A 44 -3.04 12.06 -25.02
C ALA A 44 -3.35 13.53 -24.69
N GLY A 45 -2.57 14.50 -25.19
CA GLY A 45 -2.75 15.92 -24.93
C GLY A 45 -4.09 16.51 -25.39
N ASP A 46 -4.66 15.97 -26.47
CA ASP A 46 -5.93 16.47 -27.04
C ASP A 46 -7.19 15.88 -26.37
N ARG A 47 -7.04 14.92 -25.45
CA ARG A 47 -8.16 14.28 -24.75
C ARG A 47 -8.47 15.00 -23.44
N VAL A 48 -8.98 16.22 -23.52
CA VAL A 48 -9.35 17.04 -22.35
C VAL A 48 -10.88 17.22 -22.30
N GLY A 49 -11.49 17.09 -21.11
CA GLY A 49 -12.95 17.24 -20.92
C GLY A 49 -13.72 15.91 -20.91
N PRO A 50 -15.00 15.87 -21.30
CA PRO A 50 -15.84 14.65 -21.22
C PRO A 50 -15.25 13.46 -21.99
N ASN A 51 -14.61 13.73 -23.14
CA ASN A 51 -13.94 12.74 -23.98
C ASN A 51 -12.65 12.17 -23.34
N ALA A 52 -12.15 12.77 -22.25
CA ALA A 52 -11.02 12.24 -21.48
C ALA A 52 -11.42 10.98 -20.68
N THR A 53 -12.71 10.82 -20.37
CA THR A 53 -13.19 9.70 -19.54
C THR A 53 -13.56 8.46 -20.36
N GLU A 54 -13.62 8.57 -21.69
CA GLU A 54 -13.82 7.44 -22.58
C GLU A 54 -12.49 6.79 -22.95
N TYR A 55 -12.29 5.56 -22.49
CA TYR A 55 -11.13 4.75 -22.80
C TYR A 55 -11.57 3.36 -23.28
N PRO A 56 -10.76 2.69 -24.12
CA PRO A 56 -11.08 1.35 -24.58
C PRO A 56 -11.16 0.40 -23.39
N ARG A 57 -12.33 -0.20 -23.18
CA ARG A 57 -12.56 -1.26 -22.19
C ARG A 57 -12.94 -2.54 -22.90
N ARG A 58 -12.23 -3.63 -22.60
CA ARG A 58 -12.54 -4.97 -23.13
C ARG A 58 -13.22 -5.79 -22.05
N ALA A 59 -14.47 -6.15 -22.25
CA ALA A 59 -15.17 -7.05 -21.33
C ALA A 59 -14.47 -8.41 -21.29
N VAL A 60 -14.29 -8.95 -20.09
CA VAL A 60 -13.66 -10.25 -19.85
C VAL A 60 -14.64 -11.17 -19.13
N PRO A 61 -15.65 -11.68 -19.84
CA PRO A 61 -16.76 -12.41 -19.22
C PRO A 61 -16.33 -13.71 -18.54
N TRP A 62 -15.21 -14.32 -18.94
CA TRP A 62 -14.69 -15.54 -18.29
C TRP A 62 -14.12 -15.31 -16.89
N LEU A 63 -13.75 -14.07 -16.54
CA LEU A 63 -13.34 -13.71 -15.18
C LEU A 63 -14.53 -13.46 -14.25
N LEU A 64 -15.73 -13.21 -14.80
CA LEU A 64 -16.91 -12.89 -14.01
C LEU A 64 -17.35 -14.03 -13.06
N PRO A 65 -17.38 -15.32 -13.48
CA PRO A 65 -17.67 -16.43 -12.57
C PRO A 65 -16.67 -16.54 -11.43
N VAL A 66 -15.38 -16.31 -11.72
CA VAL A 66 -14.30 -16.35 -10.73
C VAL A 66 -14.44 -15.18 -9.75
N ALA A 67 -14.68 -13.96 -10.25
CA ALA A 67 -14.85 -12.77 -9.43
C ALA A 67 -16.10 -12.83 -8.54
N ARG A 68 -17.17 -13.50 -8.98
CA ARG A 68 -18.39 -13.72 -8.19
C ARG A 68 -18.26 -14.86 -7.18
N SER A 69 -17.31 -15.76 -7.39
CA SER A 69 -17.05 -16.86 -6.48
C SER A 69 -16.54 -16.34 -5.14
N PRO A 70 -16.94 -16.95 -4.00
CA PRO A 70 -16.35 -16.62 -2.70
C PRO A 70 -14.90 -17.13 -2.58
N TRP A 71 -14.49 -18.10 -3.43
CA TRP A 71 -13.21 -18.78 -3.32
C TRP A 71 -11.98 -17.85 -3.39
N PRO A 72 -11.85 -16.91 -4.36
CA PRO A 72 -10.72 -16.00 -4.39
C PRO A 72 -10.60 -15.14 -3.12
N ARG A 73 -11.73 -14.75 -2.51
CA ARG A 73 -11.72 -13.99 -1.25
C ARG A 73 -11.35 -14.87 -0.06
N ILE A 74 -11.82 -16.11 -0.02
CA ILE A 74 -11.48 -17.06 1.06
C ILE A 74 -10.01 -17.44 0.99
N VAL A 75 -9.51 -17.79 -0.20
CA VAL A 75 -8.10 -18.17 -0.40
C VAL A 75 -7.19 -16.97 -0.18
N GLY A 76 -7.51 -15.83 -0.79
CA GLY A 76 -6.74 -14.59 -0.59
C GLY A 76 -6.74 -14.16 0.88
N GLY A 77 -7.89 -14.15 1.53
CA GLY A 77 -8.02 -13.81 2.94
C GLY A 77 -7.28 -14.77 3.85
N GLY A 78 -7.26 -16.07 3.50
CA GLY A 78 -6.46 -17.09 4.16
C GLY A 78 -4.96 -16.83 4.02
N ILE A 79 -4.47 -16.50 2.82
CA ILE A 79 -3.06 -16.13 2.59
C ILE A 79 -2.70 -14.89 3.41
N GLY A 80 -3.55 -13.86 3.39
CA GLY A 80 -3.38 -12.66 4.20
C GLY A 80 -3.31 -12.95 5.69
N LEU A 81 -4.22 -13.79 6.19
CA LEU A 81 -4.27 -14.18 7.61
C LEU A 81 -3.04 -14.99 8.02
N VAL A 82 -2.59 -15.93 7.18
CA VAL A 82 -1.35 -16.69 7.41
C VAL A 82 -0.14 -15.75 7.43
N GLY A 83 -0.08 -14.79 6.49
CA GLY A 83 0.94 -13.75 6.47
C GLY A 83 0.94 -12.93 7.77
N PHE A 84 -0.22 -12.45 8.20
CA PHE A 84 -0.38 -11.71 9.45
C PHE A 84 0.05 -12.53 10.69
N LEU A 85 -0.42 -13.77 10.80
CA LEU A 85 -0.04 -14.67 11.90
C LEU A 85 1.47 -14.95 11.89
N THR A 86 2.09 -15.07 10.71
CA THR A 86 3.53 -15.22 10.58
C THR A 86 4.26 -14.00 11.15
N VAL A 87 3.81 -12.78 10.85
CA VAL A 87 4.38 -11.54 11.40
C VAL A 87 4.28 -11.49 12.92
N VAL A 88 3.11 -11.80 13.48
CA VAL A 88 2.90 -11.74 14.94
C VAL A 88 3.70 -12.84 15.65
N ILE A 89 3.62 -14.08 15.19
CA ILE A 89 4.30 -15.22 15.82
C ILE A 89 5.82 -15.06 15.69
N ALA A 90 6.32 -14.79 14.48
CA ALA A 90 7.75 -14.66 14.28
C ALA A 90 8.32 -13.38 14.88
N GLY A 91 7.57 -12.28 14.92
CA GLY A 91 8.07 -11.06 15.55
C GLY A 91 8.15 -11.15 17.08
N PHE A 92 7.26 -11.90 17.75
CA PHE A 92 7.34 -12.09 19.22
C PHE A 92 8.19 -13.28 19.66
N PHE A 93 8.19 -14.38 18.90
CA PHE A 93 8.85 -15.64 19.29
C PHE A 93 10.03 -16.03 18.39
N GLY A 94 10.24 -15.33 17.28
CA GLY A 94 11.34 -15.59 16.35
C GLY A 94 12.65 -14.92 16.78
N SER A 95 13.62 -14.92 15.86
CA SER A 95 14.95 -14.35 16.11
C SER A 95 14.90 -12.83 16.24
N ASP A 96 15.63 -12.26 17.20
CA ASP A 96 15.84 -10.80 17.30
C ASP A 96 16.66 -10.24 16.12
N ASN A 97 17.38 -11.11 15.40
CA ASN A 97 18.11 -10.72 14.21
C ASN A 97 17.16 -10.62 13.02
N SER A 98 16.97 -9.39 12.54
CA SER A 98 16.09 -9.01 11.42
C SER A 98 16.33 -9.86 10.17
N PHE A 99 17.59 -10.22 9.90
CA PHE A 99 17.96 -11.01 8.73
C PHE A 99 17.42 -12.45 8.75
N TYR A 100 17.16 -13.01 9.93
CA TYR A 100 16.63 -14.36 10.05
C TYR A 100 15.14 -14.39 10.40
N ASN A 101 14.54 -13.23 10.68
CA ASN A 101 13.16 -13.17 11.13
C ASN A 101 12.20 -12.98 9.94
N PRO A 102 11.30 -13.94 9.65
CA PRO A 102 10.38 -13.83 8.52
C PRO A 102 9.39 -12.67 8.65
N ALA A 103 9.15 -12.12 9.85
CA ALA A 103 8.28 -10.95 10.03
C ALA A 103 8.74 -9.75 9.19
N GLU A 104 10.05 -9.51 9.13
CA GLU A 104 10.66 -8.41 8.38
C GLU A 104 10.43 -8.58 6.86
N TYR A 105 10.65 -9.79 6.34
CA TYR A 105 10.44 -10.10 4.92
C TYR A 105 8.97 -9.99 4.54
N VAL A 106 8.07 -10.53 5.36
CA VAL A 106 6.63 -10.49 5.09
C VAL A 106 6.11 -9.06 5.08
N VAL A 107 6.49 -8.22 6.04
CA VAL A 107 6.02 -6.83 6.11
C VAL A 107 6.68 -5.97 5.04
N TRP A 108 8.00 -5.92 4.98
CA TRP A 108 8.69 -4.92 4.16
C TRP A 108 8.83 -5.32 2.70
N ILE A 109 9.05 -6.61 2.42
CA ILE A 109 9.24 -7.08 1.03
C ILE A 109 7.91 -7.48 0.42
N PHE A 110 7.20 -8.43 1.02
CA PHE A 110 6.01 -9.00 0.40
C PHE A 110 4.79 -8.09 0.50
N PHE A 111 4.51 -7.56 1.69
CA PHE A 111 3.37 -6.68 1.93
C PHE A 111 3.61 -5.26 1.45
N TRP A 112 4.74 -4.63 1.80
CA TRP A 112 4.94 -3.23 1.48
C TRP A 112 5.43 -3.04 0.04
N ALA A 113 6.59 -3.56 -0.33
CA ALA A 113 7.14 -3.34 -1.67
C ALA A 113 6.36 -4.11 -2.77
N MET A 114 6.27 -5.43 -2.64
CA MET A 114 5.75 -6.29 -3.70
C MET A 114 4.25 -6.08 -3.92
N LEU A 115 3.45 -5.99 -2.86
CA LEU A 115 2.01 -5.80 -3.00
C LEU A 115 1.66 -4.45 -3.61
N VAL A 116 2.40 -3.37 -3.32
CA VAL A 116 2.18 -2.05 -3.94
C VAL A 116 2.43 -2.14 -5.45
N ILE A 117 3.56 -2.73 -5.86
CA ILE A 117 3.90 -2.91 -7.28
C ILE A 117 2.86 -3.78 -7.99
N LEU A 118 2.55 -4.95 -7.43
CA LEU A 118 1.58 -5.87 -8.02
C LEU A 118 0.17 -5.28 -8.07
N SER A 119 -0.21 -4.50 -7.07
CA SER A 119 -1.51 -3.83 -7.07
C SER A 119 -1.59 -2.77 -8.17
N GLY A 120 -0.49 -2.05 -8.42
CA GLY A 120 -0.39 -1.11 -9.54
C GLY A 120 -0.40 -1.79 -10.90
N LEU A 121 0.16 -2.99 -11.01
CA LEU A 121 0.27 -3.73 -12.26
C LEU A 121 -1.00 -4.50 -12.63
N VAL A 122 -1.73 -5.03 -11.64
CA VAL A 122 -2.87 -5.93 -11.84
C VAL A 122 -4.18 -5.25 -11.46
N GLY A 123 -4.26 -4.63 -10.28
CA GLY A 123 -5.48 -4.09 -9.69
C GLY A 123 -5.50 -4.27 -8.17
N ASN A 124 -6.63 -4.04 -7.50
CA ASN A 124 -6.68 -4.04 -6.04
C ASN A 124 -6.56 -5.46 -5.46
N LEU A 125 -5.33 -5.95 -5.27
CA LEU A 125 -5.04 -7.26 -4.67
C LEU A 125 -5.29 -7.27 -3.17
N TRP A 126 -5.14 -6.11 -2.51
CA TRP A 126 -5.44 -5.96 -1.09
C TRP A 126 -6.87 -6.33 -0.76
N TYR A 127 -7.82 -6.03 -1.66
CA TYR A 127 -9.21 -6.44 -1.50
C TYR A 127 -9.38 -7.96 -1.29
N LEU A 128 -8.47 -8.78 -1.85
CA LEU A 128 -8.47 -10.23 -1.68
C LEU A 128 -7.63 -10.66 -0.47
N LEU A 129 -6.48 -10.02 -0.25
CA LEU A 129 -5.52 -10.41 0.77
C LEU A 129 -5.77 -9.79 2.15
N ASN A 130 -6.71 -8.87 2.30
CA ASN A 130 -6.92 -8.15 3.55
C ASN A 130 -7.32 -9.13 4.69
N PRO A 131 -6.44 -9.36 5.68
CA PRO A 131 -6.67 -10.35 6.74
C PRO A 131 -7.83 -9.95 7.65
N TRP A 132 -8.05 -8.65 7.86
CA TRP A 132 -9.09 -8.16 8.76
C TRP A 132 -10.48 -8.37 8.17
N THR A 133 -10.62 -8.20 6.86
CA THR A 133 -11.88 -8.56 6.19
C THR A 133 -12.19 -10.04 6.30
N ALA A 134 -11.18 -10.89 6.19
CA ALA A 134 -11.33 -12.33 6.35
C ALA A 134 -11.74 -12.71 7.79
N MET A 135 -11.12 -12.07 8.79
CA MET A 135 -11.51 -12.22 10.20
C MET A 135 -12.94 -11.75 10.45
N TYR A 136 -13.30 -10.56 9.97
CA TYR A 136 -14.66 -10.02 10.12
C TYR A 136 -15.69 -10.93 9.45
N ASP A 137 -15.44 -11.39 8.23
CA ASP A 137 -16.36 -12.28 7.50
C ASP A 137 -16.50 -13.65 8.18
N ALA A 138 -15.45 -14.16 8.81
CA ALA A 138 -15.54 -15.36 9.63
C ALA A 138 -16.44 -15.15 10.85
N VAL A 139 -16.25 -14.06 11.59
CA VAL A 139 -17.09 -13.74 12.77
C VAL A 139 -18.54 -13.48 12.34
N ALA A 140 -18.76 -12.77 11.24
CA ALA A 140 -20.09 -12.44 10.73
C ALA A 140 -20.89 -13.66 10.26
N ARG A 141 -20.22 -14.77 9.89
CA ARG A 141 -20.88 -16.05 9.60
C ARG A 141 -21.39 -16.75 10.86
N LEU A 142 -20.73 -16.55 12.00
CA LEU A 142 -21.09 -17.17 13.27
C LEU A 142 -22.10 -16.32 14.05
N ALA A 143 -22.00 -14.99 13.95
CA ALA A 143 -22.86 -14.06 14.67
C ALA A 143 -23.33 -12.94 13.76
N ARG A 144 -24.60 -12.54 13.90
CA ARG A 144 -25.13 -11.38 13.17
C ARG A 144 -24.58 -10.08 13.79
N ILE A 145 -23.53 -9.55 13.19
CA ILE A 145 -22.92 -8.28 13.61
C ILE A 145 -23.78 -7.13 13.07
N LYS A 146 -24.26 -6.27 13.96
CA LYS A 146 -24.86 -4.98 13.59
C LYS A 146 -23.92 -3.88 14.06
N PRO A 147 -23.67 -2.84 13.24
CA PRO A 147 -22.87 -1.71 13.67
C PRO A 147 -23.55 -1.05 14.87
N VAL A 148 -22.75 -0.74 15.90
CA VAL A 148 -23.21 -0.14 17.15
C VAL A 148 -23.37 1.37 16.96
N TRP A 149 -22.46 1.99 16.22
CA TRP A 149 -22.42 3.43 15.97
C TRP A 149 -22.32 3.73 14.49
N LYS A 150 -22.82 4.91 14.09
CA LYS A 150 -22.53 5.47 12.77
C LYS A 150 -21.21 6.23 12.83
N LEU A 151 -20.35 6.03 11.85
CA LEU A 151 -19.12 6.79 11.75
C LEU A 151 -19.46 8.27 11.51
N PRO A 152 -18.88 9.22 12.28
CA PRO A 152 -19.02 10.64 11.98
C PRO A 152 -18.36 10.97 10.63
N ALA A 153 -18.71 12.10 10.03
CA ALA A 153 -18.12 12.57 8.78
C ALA A 153 -16.67 13.07 8.98
N VAL A 154 -15.76 12.15 9.28
CA VAL A 154 -14.33 12.41 9.51
C VAL A 154 -13.50 12.39 8.22
N GLY A 155 -14.11 12.07 7.08
CA GLY A 155 -13.40 11.85 5.82
C GLY A 155 -12.35 10.75 5.99
N ILE A 156 -11.24 10.85 5.27
CA ILE A 156 -10.13 9.89 5.35
C ILE A 156 -8.99 10.33 6.28
N TRP A 157 -9.20 11.37 7.10
CA TRP A 157 -8.18 11.88 8.02
C TRP A 157 -7.61 10.83 8.98
N PRO A 158 -8.41 9.92 9.57
CA PRO A 158 -7.87 8.87 10.43
C PRO A 158 -6.90 7.95 9.66
N ALA A 159 -7.25 7.59 8.43
CA ALA A 159 -6.38 6.80 7.56
C ALA A 159 -5.09 7.57 7.18
N THR A 160 -5.17 8.88 6.93
CA THR A 160 -3.98 9.71 6.69
C THR A 160 -3.05 9.73 7.89
N ALA A 161 -3.58 9.87 9.11
CA ALA A 161 -2.78 9.83 10.34
C ALA A 161 -2.15 8.45 10.58
N ALA A 162 -2.91 7.37 10.31
CA ALA A 162 -2.40 6.01 10.41
C ALA A 162 -1.28 5.73 9.39
N TYR A 163 -1.45 6.18 8.14
CA TYR A 163 -0.41 6.09 7.10
C TYR A 163 0.83 6.92 7.48
N PHE A 164 0.64 8.14 7.98
CA PHE A 164 1.75 8.97 8.46
C PHE A 164 2.54 8.28 9.57
N SER A 165 1.84 7.67 10.53
CA SER A 165 2.48 6.93 11.63
C SER A 165 3.28 5.74 11.11
N PHE A 166 2.75 5.01 10.13
CA PHE A 166 3.46 3.93 9.45
C PHE A 166 4.71 4.44 8.72
N ALA A 167 4.61 5.52 7.95
CA ALA A 167 5.74 6.13 7.24
C ALA A 167 6.83 6.65 8.19
N CYS A 168 6.44 7.22 9.35
CA CYS A 168 7.39 7.60 10.38
C CYS A 168 8.09 6.38 10.98
N LEU A 169 7.34 5.33 11.33
CA LEU A 169 7.93 4.09 11.85
C LEU A 169 8.99 3.55 10.89
N GLU A 170 8.65 3.44 9.61
CA GLU A 170 9.53 2.94 8.54
C GLU A 170 10.77 3.80 8.36
N LEU A 171 10.61 5.11 8.14
CA LEU A 171 11.67 5.95 7.58
C LEU A 171 12.44 6.76 8.62
N THR A 172 11.85 7.10 9.77
CA THR A 172 12.46 8.07 10.70
C THR A 172 12.94 7.45 12.00
N THR A 173 12.27 6.39 12.48
CA THR A 173 12.57 5.87 13.83
C THR A 173 13.85 5.04 13.91
N GLY A 174 14.28 4.42 12.79
CA GLY A 174 15.37 3.42 12.79
C GLY A 174 15.05 2.15 13.59
N MET A 175 13.81 1.99 14.05
CA MET A 175 13.31 0.85 14.81
C MET A 175 12.57 -0.16 13.94
N ALA A 176 12.34 0.17 12.67
CA ALA A 176 11.68 -0.68 11.69
C ALA A 176 12.40 -2.02 11.45
N ASN A 177 13.69 -2.11 11.78
CA ASN A 177 14.49 -3.34 11.70
C ASN A 177 14.36 -4.23 12.94
N ARG A 178 13.49 -3.91 13.92
CA ARG A 178 13.27 -4.75 15.10
C ARG A 178 11.97 -5.55 14.91
N PRO A 179 12.04 -6.88 14.80
CA PRO A 179 10.86 -7.70 14.51
C PRO A 179 9.75 -7.58 15.55
N VAL A 180 10.12 -7.39 16.82
CA VAL A 180 9.17 -7.18 17.92
C VAL A 180 8.36 -5.90 17.73
N ILE A 181 8.99 -4.82 17.27
CA ILE A 181 8.31 -3.53 17.05
C ILE A 181 7.34 -3.64 15.87
N VAL A 182 7.76 -4.33 14.80
CA VAL A 182 6.90 -4.64 13.65
C VAL A 182 5.68 -5.47 14.08
N ALA A 183 5.87 -6.50 14.91
CA ALA A 183 4.77 -7.31 15.43
C ALA A 183 3.83 -6.53 16.35
N ILE A 184 4.34 -5.69 17.26
CA ILE A 184 3.52 -4.83 18.11
C ILE A 184 2.71 -3.86 17.24
N ALA A 185 3.34 -3.19 16.27
CA ALA A 185 2.65 -2.27 15.37
C ALA A 185 1.55 -2.98 14.58
N ALA A 186 1.84 -4.15 14.00
CA ALA A 186 0.88 -4.96 13.26
C ALA A 186 -0.28 -5.43 14.15
N PHE A 187 0.00 -5.84 15.39
CA PHE A 187 -1.00 -6.27 16.35
C PHE A 187 -1.91 -5.11 16.77
N VAL A 188 -1.33 -3.98 17.20
CA VAL A 188 -2.08 -2.78 17.59
C VAL A 188 -2.95 -2.28 16.44
N TYR A 189 -2.38 -2.19 15.22
CA TYR A 189 -3.12 -1.80 14.03
C TYR A 189 -4.30 -2.75 13.74
N THR A 190 -4.09 -4.06 13.92
CA THR A 190 -5.12 -5.07 13.73
C THR A 190 -6.24 -4.95 14.76
N VAL A 191 -5.90 -4.76 16.04
CA VAL A 191 -6.90 -4.58 17.10
C VAL A 191 -7.75 -3.34 16.84
N ILE A 192 -7.12 -2.21 16.48
CA ILE A 192 -7.83 -0.97 16.16
C ILE A 192 -8.75 -1.17 14.96
N THR A 193 -8.24 -1.77 13.88
CA THR A 193 -9.00 -1.97 12.64
C THR A 193 -10.17 -2.94 12.83
N VAL A 194 -9.96 -4.07 13.52
CA VAL A 194 -11.01 -5.04 13.79
C VAL A 194 -12.07 -4.46 14.74
N ALA A 195 -11.67 -3.78 15.81
CA ALA A 195 -12.59 -3.11 16.71
C ALA A 195 -13.41 -2.03 15.97
N GLY A 196 -12.76 -1.23 15.13
CA GLY A 196 -13.40 -0.22 14.31
C GLY A 196 -14.47 -0.80 13.36
N MET A 197 -14.14 -1.89 12.65
CA MET A 197 -15.11 -2.58 11.79
C MET A 197 -16.29 -3.17 12.56
N LEU A 198 -16.08 -3.67 13.78
CA LEU A 198 -17.16 -4.21 14.63
C LEU A 198 -18.09 -3.09 15.14
N LEU A 199 -17.53 -1.93 15.48
CA LEU A 199 -18.27 -0.82 16.08
C LEU A 199 -19.01 0.04 15.03
N PHE A 200 -18.32 0.41 13.94
CA PHE A 200 -18.82 1.36 12.94
C PHE A 200 -19.30 0.70 11.64
N GLY A 201 -19.04 -0.60 11.49
CA GLY A 201 -19.34 -1.36 10.28
C GLY A 201 -18.09 -1.55 9.41
N ARG A 202 -18.02 -2.70 8.74
CA ARG A 202 -16.90 -3.11 7.88
C ARG A 202 -16.60 -2.09 6.79
N ASP A 203 -17.59 -1.80 5.94
CA ASP A 203 -17.35 -1.01 4.72
C ASP A 203 -17.04 0.45 5.07
N GLU A 204 -17.80 1.05 5.99
CA GLU A 204 -17.57 2.41 6.50
C GLU A 204 -16.17 2.59 7.08
N TRP A 205 -15.69 1.63 7.88
CA TRP A 205 -14.34 1.71 8.47
C TRP A 205 -13.24 1.56 7.43
N LEU A 206 -13.37 0.60 6.50
CA LEU A 206 -12.35 0.36 5.48
C LEU A 206 -12.25 1.51 4.48
N GLU A 207 -13.35 2.19 4.18
CA GLU A 207 -13.37 3.32 3.23
C GLU A 207 -12.80 4.63 3.83
N HIS A 208 -12.79 4.78 5.15
CA HIS A 208 -12.44 6.04 5.82
C HIS A 208 -11.24 5.97 6.78
N CYS A 209 -11.06 4.85 7.49
CA CYS A 209 -10.10 4.75 8.60
C CYS A 209 -8.92 3.81 8.31
N GLU A 210 -9.06 2.87 7.37
CA GLU A 210 -8.02 1.88 7.07
C GLU A 210 -7.06 2.38 5.98
N ALA A 211 -5.84 2.77 6.39
CA ALA A 211 -4.83 3.39 5.54
C ALA A 211 -4.47 2.55 4.30
N PHE A 212 -4.30 1.24 4.46
CA PHE A 212 -3.83 0.38 3.38
C PHE A 212 -4.92 0.13 2.34
N THR A 213 -6.19 0.03 2.73
CA THR A 213 -7.32 -0.06 1.78
C THR A 213 -7.41 1.17 0.91
N ILE A 214 -7.18 2.36 1.48
CA ILE A 214 -7.15 3.61 0.72
C ILE A 214 -5.92 3.66 -0.19
N LEU A 215 -4.73 3.33 0.34
CA LEU A 215 -3.47 3.29 -0.41
C LEU A 215 -3.57 2.35 -1.62
N PHE A 216 -3.88 1.07 -1.39
CA PHE A 216 -4.01 0.07 -2.45
C PHE A 216 -5.19 0.37 -3.37
N GLY A 217 -6.24 1.05 -2.88
CA GLY A 217 -7.33 1.56 -3.70
C GLY A 217 -6.87 2.59 -4.72
N ILE A 218 -6.01 3.53 -4.31
CA ILE A 218 -5.41 4.55 -5.19
C ILE A 218 -4.43 3.90 -6.17
N VAL A 219 -3.51 3.07 -5.67
CA VAL A 219 -2.50 2.38 -6.49
C VAL A 219 -3.14 1.43 -7.51
N ALA A 220 -4.22 0.74 -7.15
CA ALA A 220 -4.95 -0.13 -8.08
C ALA A 220 -5.57 0.60 -9.28
N ARG A 221 -5.70 1.94 -9.24
CA ARG A 221 -6.21 2.72 -10.38
C ARG A 221 -5.25 2.71 -11.57
N PHE A 222 -3.97 2.45 -11.34
CA PHE A 222 -3.00 2.20 -12.41
C PHE A 222 -3.22 0.85 -13.09
N GLY A 223 -3.83 -0.11 -12.38
CA GLY A 223 -4.04 -1.46 -12.85
C GLY A 223 -5.04 -1.55 -14.02
N PRO A 224 -4.87 -2.56 -14.89
CA PRO A 224 -5.69 -2.80 -16.06
C PRO A 224 -7.01 -3.51 -15.70
N VAL A 225 -7.11 -4.15 -14.53
CA VAL A 225 -8.32 -4.86 -14.13
C VAL A 225 -9.30 -3.90 -13.46
N GLU A 226 -10.51 -3.83 -14.02
CA GLU A 226 -11.62 -3.05 -13.49
C GLU A 226 -12.81 -3.97 -13.22
N ALA A 227 -13.37 -3.92 -12.01
CA ALA A 227 -14.58 -4.63 -11.66
C ALA A 227 -15.72 -3.63 -11.43
N GLU A 228 -16.79 -3.77 -12.21
CA GLU A 228 -18.02 -3.00 -12.02
C GLU A 228 -18.91 -3.73 -11.02
N ARG A 229 -19.57 -2.96 -10.15
CA ARG A 229 -20.51 -3.47 -9.16
C ARG A 229 -21.90 -2.93 -9.46
N ASP A 230 -22.89 -3.81 -9.31
CA ASP A 230 -24.32 -3.50 -9.42
C ASP A 230 -24.80 -2.72 -8.17
N GLU A 231 -26.04 -2.20 -8.20
CA GLU A 231 -26.68 -1.49 -7.08
C GLU A 231 -26.75 -2.35 -5.81
N SER A 232 -26.78 -3.68 -5.96
CA SER A 232 -26.71 -4.64 -4.84
C SER A 232 -25.28 -4.90 -4.33
N GLY A 233 -24.27 -4.16 -4.81
CA GLY A 233 -22.85 -4.33 -4.44
C GLY A 233 -22.16 -5.58 -5.02
N ARG A 234 -22.86 -6.35 -5.87
CA ARG A 234 -22.35 -7.57 -6.51
C ARG A 234 -21.57 -7.22 -7.77
N ILE A 235 -20.50 -7.96 -8.08
CA ILE A 235 -19.71 -7.73 -9.29
C ILE A 235 -20.56 -8.06 -10.52
N SER A 236 -20.89 -7.04 -11.32
CA SER A 236 -21.73 -7.15 -12.51
C SER A 236 -20.91 -7.53 -13.74
N ALA A 237 -19.73 -6.92 -13.90
CA ALA A 237 -18.84 -7.14 -15.02
C ALA A 237 -17.37 -6.94 -14.62
N VAL A 238 -16.47 -7.58 -15.37
CA VAL A 238 -15.01 -7.40 -15.26
C VAL A 238 -14.51 -6.92 -16.62
N TYR A 239 -13.76 -5.82 -16.62
CA TYR A 239 -13.20 -5.20 -17.80
C TYR A 239 -11.67 -5.14 -17.70
N LEU A 240 -11.01 -5.20 -18.84
CA LEU A 240 -9.61 -4.81 -19.00
C LEU A 240 -9.54 -3.44 -19.66
N ARG A 241 -8.74 -2.56 -19.07
CA ARG A 241 -8.40 -1.23 -19.58
C ARG A 241 -6.88 -1.10 -19.72
N PRO A 242 -6.37 -0.17 -20.54
CA PRO A 242 -4.95 0.15 -20.55
C PRO A 242 -4.46 0.63 -19.16
N TRP A 243 -3.18 0.44 -18.86
CA TRP A 243 -2.60 0.92 -17.60
C TRP A 243 -2.73 2.44 -17.44
N GLY A 244 -2.93 2.90 -16.21
CA GLY A 244 -2.98 4.32 -15.84
C GLY A 244 -4.29 5.05 -16.15
N VAL A 245 -5.11 4.60 -17.10
CA VAL A 245 -6.35 5.32 -17.50
C VAL A 245 -7.42 5.34 -16.41
N GLY A 246 -7.33 4.44 -15.41
CA GLY A 246 -8.21 4.43 -14.25
C GLY A 246 -8.11 5.69 -13.37
N LEU A 247 -7.03 6.47 -13.50
CA LEU A 247 -6.86 7.76 -12.83
C LEU A 247 -7.76 8.85 -13.41
N LEU A 248 -8.18 8.72 -14.67
CA LEU A 248 -9.07 9.68 -15.34
C LEU A 248 -10.50 9.62 -14.81
N LYS A 249 -10.88 8.52 -14.15
CA LYS A 249 -12.19 8.42 -13.51
C LYS A 249 -12.35 9.51 -12.44
N PRO A 250 -13.52 10.15 -12.35
CA PRO A 250 -13.84 11.00 -11.21
C PRO A 250 -13.68 10.22 -9.91
N ALA A 251 -12.91 10.77 -8.98
CA ALA A 251 -12.81 10.26 -7.62
C ALA A 251 -13.47 11.25 -6.66
N PRO A 252 -13.97 10.79 -5.50
CA PRO A 252 -14.49 11.68 -4.48
C PRO A 252 -13.44 12.76 -4.15
N SER A 253 -13.83 14.02 -4.26
CA SER A 253 -12.95 15.18 -4.08
C SER A 253 -13.00 15.65 -2.62
N GLY A 254 -11.85 15.70 -1.96
CA GLY A 254 -11.70 16.23 -0.61
C GLY A 254 -10.24 16.51 -0.27
N TRP A 255 -9.99 17.52 0.57
CA TRP A 255 -8.64 17.91 0.99
C TRP A 255 -7.91 16.79 1.76
N ASP A 256 -8.67 15.96 2.46
CA ASP A 256 -8.22 14.74 3.12
C ASP A 256 -7.55 13.76 2.12
N ARG A 257 -8.18 13.52 0.97
CA ARG A 257 -7.63 12.68 -0.11
C ARG A 257 -6.43 13.30 -0.81
N VAL A 258 -6.47 14.60 -1.04
CA VAL A 258 -5.33 15.33 -1.62
C VAL A 258 -4.11 15.22 -0.70
N LEU A 259 -4.28 15.47 0.59
CA LEU A 259 -3.20 15.36 1.57
C LEU A 259 -2.69 13.93 1.71
N PHE A 260 -3.56 12.93 1.68
CA PHE A 260 -3.14 11.53 1.67
C PHE A 260 -2.24 11.21 0.46
N VAL A 261 -2.62 11.68 -0.73
CA VAL A 261 -1.82 11.47 -1.95
C VAL A 261 -0.49 12.22 -1.88
N ILE A 262 -0.50 13.48 -1.42
CA ILE A 262 0.73 14.26 -1.22
C ILE A 262 1.65 13.51 -0.25
N LEU A 263 1.12 13.07 0.89
CA LEU A 263 1.87 12.34 1.89
C LEU A 263 2.46 11.04 1.31
N MET A 264 1.66 10.26 0.58
CA MET A 264 2.11 9.04 -0.08
C MET A 264 3.30 9.30 -1.03
N LEU A 265 3.20 10.33 -1.87
CA LEU A 265 4.28 10.71 -2.78
C LEU A 265 5.50 11.25 -2.04
N SER A 266 5.29 12.02 -0.96
CA SER A 266 6.36 12.53 -0.10
C SER A 266 7.10 11.42 0.62
N THR A 267 6.44 10.36 1.08
CA THR A 267 7.08 9.18 1.70
C THR A 267 8.09 8.56 0.75
N LEU A 268 7.70 8.30 -0.50
CA LEU A 268 8.59 7.70 -1.50
C LEU A 268 9.72 8.65 -1.91
N ALA A 269 9.43 9.94 -2.06
CA ALA A 269 10.45 10.94 -2.35
C ALA A 269 11.47 11.05 -1.22
N PHE A 270 11.00 11.03 0.05
CA PHE A 270 11.86 11.08 1.22
C PHE A 270 12.74 9.82 1.32
N ASP A 271 12.17 8.63 1.07
CA ASP A 271 12.94 7.37 1.02
C ASP A 271 14.09 7.47 0.02
N GLY A 272 13.80 7.91 -1.21
CA GLY A 272 14.82 8.12 -2.24
C GLY A 272 15.88 9.17 -1.87
N ILE A 273 15.49 10.28 -1.27
CA ILE A 273 16.42 11.33 -0.80
C ILE A 273 17.30 10.81 0.35
N SER A 274 16.72 10.05 1.28
CA SER A 274 17.43 9.52 2.44
C SER A 274 18.58 8.59 2.06
N ALA A 275 18.44 7.90 0.94
CA ALA A 275 19.45 7.04 0.36
C ALA A 275 20.58 7.80 -0.37
N THR A 276 20.55 9.13 -0.47
CA THR A 276 21.61 9.92 -1.14
C THR A 276 22.79 10.22 -0.22
N PRO A 277 24.03 10.36 -0.75
CA PRO A 277 25.19 10.73 0.05
C PRO A 277 25.02 12.05 0.81
N ALA A 278 24.46 13.07 0.15
CA ALA A 278 24.25 14.39 0.75
C ALA A 278 23.39 14.34 2.02
N TRP A 279 22.36 13.49 2.04
CA TRP A 279 21.52 13.31 3.22
C TRP A 279 22.24 12.56 4.35
N GLN A 280 23.04 11.55 4.00
CA GLN A 280 23.82 10.79 4.98
C GLN A 280 24.87 11.68 5.66
N ASP A 281 25.59 12.49 4.88
CA ASP A 281 26.60 13.42 5.40
C ASP A 281 25.97 14.48 6.34
N PHE A 282 24.80 15.01 5.95
CA PHE A 282 24.01 15.91 6.79
C PHE A 282 23.60 15.27 8.11
N THR A 283 23.14 14.01 8.07
CA THR A 283 22.69 13.28 9.28
C THR A 283 23.84 12.94 10.21
N VAL A 284 25.01 12.57 9.66
CA VAL A 284 26.24 12.33 10.45
C VAL A 284 26.67 13.60 11.18
N SER A 285 26.52 14.78 10.54
CA SER A 285 26.88 16.08 11.12
C SER A 285 26.01 16.49 12.32
N LEU A 286 24.77 15.97 12.40
CA LEU A 286 23.80 16.32 13.45
C LEU A 286 23.86 15.40 14.68
N LYS A 287 24.55 14.26 14.61
CA LYS A 287 24.76 13.40 15.78
C LYS A 287 26.03 13.85 16.51
N PRO A 288 25.93 14.44 17.72
CA PRO A 288 27.10 14.61 18.56
C PRO A 288 27.63 13.22 18.94
N PHE A 289 28.97 13.10 18.95
CA PHE A 289 29.71 11.87 19.25
C PHE A 289 29.27 11.19 20.55
#